data_AF-A0A6J4VQU4-F1
#
_entry.id   AF-A0A6J4VQU4-F1
#
_cell.length_a   1.000
_cell.length_b   1.000
_cell.length_c   1.000
_cell.angle_alpha   90.00
_cell.angle_beta   90.00
_cell.angle_gamma   90.00
#
_symmetry.space_group_name_H-M   'P 1'
#
loop_
_entity.id
_entity.type
_entity.pdbx_description
1 polymer ?
#
loop_
_entity_poly.entity_id
_entity_poly.type
_entity_poly.pdbx_seq_one_letter_code
_entity_poly.pdbx_strand_id
1 'polypeptide(L)'
;MRAQRPNVRRSSRGAIIGAGGAALAGLTLAFSAYMAHKITSPRRIAPIAAREIEPWLEEITFRTTDGLTLHGWFLPHDRPRAALVIAHGYAMGRGELLDLARDLRALGYAVLLFDFRAHGASEGLRSTIGYREAGDVAAAARFLHEQPMLAGCAIGAVGLSMGAVAAIGAAVEEPLIAAVVVDSGYATLGAIAAGGLRLLFHLPAFPFAPLVIRFGEALTGDKIGAAGPIDLVGQIAPRPLLFIHGAVDRLIPLANARALHAAAGEPKALWIVPDTGHASAFHHARDEYLRRLDHFFSDAFAPMLREGKPTTARVAQAR
;
A
#
# COMPACT_ATOMS: atom_id res chain seq x y z
N MET A 1 -78.44 21.38 4.59
CA MET A 1 -77.40 20.32 4.52
C MET A 1 -76.23 20.83 3.70
N ARG A 2 -75.07 21.15 4.33
CA ARG A 2 -73.83 21.53 3.63
C ARG A 2 -72.93 20.29 3.54
N ALA A 3 -72.70 19.79 2.32
CA ALA A 3 -71.82 18.66 2.07
C ALA A 3 -70.34 19.09 2.22
N GLN A 4 -69.62 18.44 3.14
CA GLN A 4 -68.16 18.55 3.28
C GLN A 4 -67.49 17.94 2.04
N ARG A 5 -66.63 18.70 1.35
CA ARG A 5 -65.75 18.17 0.30
C ARG A 5 -64.53 17.48 0.95
N PRO A 6 -64.14 16.28 0.51
CA PRO A 6 -63.01 15.57 1.10
C PRO A 6 -61.68 16.23 0.71
N ASN A 7 -60.80 16.31 1.69
CA ASN A 7 -59.50 16.98 1.62
C ASN A 7 -58.45 16.06 0.96
N VAL A 8 -58.40 16.03 -0.38
CA VAL A 8 -57.53 15.14 -1.17
C VAL A 8 -56.08 15.66 -1.34
N ARG A 9 -55.71 16.81 -0.77
CA ARG A 9 -54.39 17.44 -1.03
C ARG A 9 -53.22 17.00 -0.14
N ARG A 10 -53.44 16.13 0.86
CA ARG A 10 -52.35 15.72 1.79
C ARG A 10 -51.60 14.43 1.41
N SER A 11 -52.15 13.52 0.59
CA SER A 11 -51.49 12.23 0.30
C SER A 11 -50.42 12.28 -0.79
N SER A 12 -50.53 13.20 -1.76
CA SER A 12 -49.60 13.26 -2.90
C SER A 12 -48.22 13.79 -2.53
N ARG A 13 -48.12 14.72 -1.57
CA ARG A 13 -46.82 15.25 -1.09
C ARG A 13 -46.00 14.20 -0.34
N GLY A 14 -46.63 13.34 0.46
CA GLY A 14 -45.94 12.25 1.17
C GLY A 14 -45.39 11.19 0.22
N ALA A 15 -46.14 10.85 -0.83
CA ALA A 15 -45.70 9.89 -1.84
C ALA A 15 -44.52 10.41 -2.70
N ILE A 16 -44.52 11.69 -3.06
CA ILE A 16 -43.43 12.32 -3.83
C ILE A 16 -42.15 12.44 -2.99
N ILE A 17 -42.28 12.80 -1.71
CA ILE A 17 -41.13 12.86 -0.78
C ILE A 17 -40.56 11.45 -0.53
N GLY A 18 -41.41 10.43 -0.38
CA GLY A 18 -40.99 9.03 -0.24
C GLY A 18 -40.28 8.48 -1.49
N ALA A 19 -40.81 8.77 -2.69
CA ALA A 19 -40.20 8.36 -3.95
C ALA A 19 -38.83 9.03 -4.19
N GLY A 20 -38.71 10.33 -3.87
CA GLY A 20 -37.44 11.05 -3.96
C GLY A 20 -36.38 10.50 -3.00
N GLY A 21 -36.76 10.16 -1.77
CA GLY A 21 -35.86 9.53 -0.81
C GLY A 21 -35.37 8.15 -1.25
N ALA A 22 -36.27 7.30 -1.78
CA ALA A 22 -35.90 5.98 -2.30
C ALA A 22 -34.97 6.06 -3.52
N ALA A 23 -35.22 7.00 -4.43
CA ALA A 23 -34.36 7.22 -5.60
C ALA A 23 -32.94 7.67 -5.19
N LEU A 24 -32.83 8.62 -4.24
CA LEU A 24 -31.54 9.07 -3.73
C LEU A 24 -30.76 7.96 -3.03
N ALA A 25 -31.44 7.13 -2.23
CA ALA A 25 -30.84 5.96 -1.59
C ALA A 25 -30.34 4.94 -2.63
N GLY A 26 -31.15 4.67 -3.66
CA GLY A 26 -30.78 3.80 -4.78
C GLY A 26 -29.54 4.29 -5.52
N LEU A 27 -29.48 5.59 -5.85
CA LEU A 27 -28.30 6.21 -6.49
C LEU A 27 -27.05 6.14 -5.60
N THR A 28 -27.22 6.33 -4.29
CA THR A 28 -26.12 6.25 -3.31
C THR A 28 -25.54 4.85 -3.25
N LEU A 29 -26.40 3.82 -3.20
CA LEU A 29 -26.00 2.42 -3.22
C LEU A 29 -25.33 2.05 -4.54
N ALA A 30 -25.91 2.41 -5.68
CA ALA A 30 -25.38 2.13 -7.00
C ALA A 30 -24.00 2.78 -7.21
N PHE A 31 -23.85 4.06 -6.83
CA PHE A 31 -22.56 4.75 -6.87
C PHE A 31 -21.52 4.07 -5.98
N SER A 32 -21.89 3.71 -4.74
CA SER A 32 -20.95 3.07 -3.81
C SER A 32 -20.51 1.68 -4.29
N ALA A 33 -21.43 0.89 -4.85
CA ALA A 33 -21.12 -0.40 -5.45
C ALA A 33 -20.23 -0.27 -6.69
N TYR A 34 -20.52 0.71 -7.55
CA TYR A 34 -19.70 1.03 -8.72
C TYR A 34 -18.28 1.43 -8.31
N MET A 35 -18.15 2.31 -7.32
CA MET A 35 -16.84 2.74 -6.80
C MET A 35 -16.07 1.58 -6.19
N ALA A 36 -16.72 0.72 -5.40
CA ALA A 36 -16.08 -0.48 -4.86
C ALA A 36 -15.59 -1.43 -5.97
N HIS A 37 -16.38 -1.63 -7.03
CA HIS A 37 -15.96 -2.42 -8.17
C HIS A 37 -14.75 -1.79 -8.89
N LYS A 38 -14.79 -0.48 -9.18
CA LYS A 38 -13.70 0.23 -9.84
C LYS A 38 -12.41 0.21 -9.02
N ILE A 39 -12.52 0.44 -7.70
CA ILE A 39 -11.38 0.44 -6.79
C ILE A 39 -10.76 -0.97 -6.69
N THR A 40 -11.59 -2.00 -6.50
CA THR A 40 -11.07 -3.37 -6.39
C THR A 40 -10.63 -3.97 -7.72
N SER A 41 -10.98 -3.40 -8.87
CA SER A 41 -10.55 -3.85 -10.20
C SER A 41 -9.74 -2.77 -10.92
N PRO A 42 -8.49 -2.52 -10.47
CA PRO A 42 -7.64 -1.49 -11.06
C PRO A 42 -7.37 -1.76 -12.54
N ARG A 43 -7.16 -0.69 -13.29
CA ARG A 43 -6.69 -0.81 -14.67
C ARG A 43 -5.26 -1.34 -14.65
N ARG A 44 -5.01 -2.38 -15.45
CA ARG A 44 -3.66 -2.92 -15.65
C ARG A 44 -2.92 -2.08 -16.67
N ILE A 45 -1.74 -1.60 -16.29
CA ILE A 45 -0.77 -0.98 -17.21
C ILE A 45 0.01 -2.13 -17.86
N ALA A 46 0.14 -2.13 -19.18
CA ALA A 46 0.88 -3.18 -19.86
C ALA A 46 2.36 -3.14 -19.43
N PRO A 47 2.95 -4.27 -19.03
CA PRO A 47 4.36 -4.32 -18.68
C PRO A 47 5.23 -4.10 -19.94
N ILE A 48 6.36 -3.44 -19.76
CA ILE A 48 7.45 -3.41 -20.75
C ILE A 48 8.35 -4.62 -20.47
N ALA A 49 8.84 -5.30 -21.50
CA ALA A 49 9.75 -6.43 -21.27
C ALA A 49 11.07 -5.93 -20.68
N ALA A 50 11.66 -6.65 -19.71
CA ALA A 50 12.90 -6.19 -19.05
C ALA A 50 14.03 -5.89 -20.04
N ARG A 51 14.18 -6.76 -21.05
CA ARG A 51 15.16 -6.64 -22.14
C ARG A 51 15.02 -5.38 -23.00
N GLU A 52 13.84 -4.77 -23.03
CA GLU A 52 13.57 -3.53 -23.77
C GLU A 52 13.97 -2.28 -22.95
N ILE A 53 14.28 -2.47 -21.67
CA ILE A 53 14.63 -1.42 -20.73
C ILE A 53 16.15 -1.41 -20.54
N GLU A 54 16.72 -2.51 -20.05
CA GLU A 54 18.16 -2.68 -19.80
C GLU A 54 18.57 -4.16 -19.97
N PRO A 55 19.73 -4.47 -20.57
CA PRO A 55 20.16 -5.86 -20.76
C PRO A 55 20.45 -6.64 -19.48
N TRP A 56 20.78 -5.94 -18.39
CA TRP A 56 21.15 -6.52 -17.09
C TRP A 56 19.96 -6.66 -16.13
N LEU A 57 18.76 -6.21 -16.54
CA LEU A 57 17.54 -6.32 -15.76
C LEU A 57 16.94 -7.72 -15.94
N GLU A 58 16.72 -8.44 -14.85
CA GLU A 58 16.21 -9.80 -14.90
C GLU A 58 14.68 -9.80 -14.77
N GLU A 59 13.98 -10.38 -15.74
CA GLU A 59 12.54 -10.62 -15.62
C GLU A 59 12.28 -11.90 -14.82
N ILE A 60 11.52 -11.77 -13.74
CA ILE A 60 11.31 -12.85 -12.78
C ILE A 60 9.83 -13.03 -12.50
N THR A 61 9.49 -14.22 -12.02
CA THR A 61 8.20 -14.50 -11.41
C THR A 61 8.40 -15.18 -10.07
N PHE A 62 7.47 -14.97 -9.15
CA PHE A 62 7.45 -15.62 -7.85
C PHE A 62 6.02 -15.90 -7.42
N ARG A 63 5.83 -16.88 -6.53
CA ARG A 63 4.51 -17.31 -6.09
C ARG A 63 4.18 -16.81 -4.69
N THR A 64 2.95 -16.34 -4.51
CA THR A 64 2.40 -16.04 -3.19
C THR A 64 1.94 -17.32 -2.49
N THR A 65 1.74 -17.25 -1.17
CA THR A 65 1.22 -18.39 -0.38
C THR A 65 -0.22 -18.76 -0.76
N ASP A 66 -1.01 -17.80 -1.25
CA ASP A 66 -2.36 -18.03 -1.77
C ASP A 66 -2.39 -18.44 -3.25
N GLY A 67 -1.21 -18.75 -3.84
CA GLY A 67 -1.09 -19.44 -5.11
C GLY A 67 -1.06 -18.55 -6.36
N LEU A 68 -0.98 -17.23 -6.20
CA LEU A 68 -0.83 -16.29 -7.32
C LEU A 68 0.61 -16.23 -7.79
N THR A 69 0.79 -16.07 -9.10
CA THR A 69 2.07 -15.77 -9.74
C THR A 69 2.18 -14.26 -9.94
N LEU A 70 3.18 -13.66 -9.31
CA LEU A 70 3.51 -12.25 -9.46
C LEU A 70 4.71 -12.09 -10.38
N HIS A 71 4.69 -11.00 -11.15
CA HIS A 71 5.73 -10.66 -12.11
C HIS A 71 6.52 -9.45 -11.63
N GLY A 72 7.83 -9.49 -11.81
CA GLY A 72 8.68 -8.38 -11.46
C GLY A 72 9.97 -8.32 -12.25
N TRP A 73 10.77 -7.33 -11.88
CA TRP A 73 12.13 -7.15 -12.32
C TRP A 73 13.06 -7.22 -11.14
N PHE A 74 14.08 -8.06 -11.25
CA PHE A 74 15.18 -8.12 -10.32
C PHE A 74 16.37 -7.35 -10.89
N LEU A 75 16.89 -6.44 -10.09
CA LEU A 75 18.03 -5.59 -10.38
C LEU A 75 19.22 -6.12 -9.56
N PRO A 76 19.99 -7.06 -10.11
CA PRO A 76 21.13 -7.64 -9.40
C PRO A 76 22.25 -6.61 -9.19
N HIS A 77 23.01 -6.79 -8.13
CA HIS A 77 24.25 -6.06 -7.87
C HIS A 77 25.36 -7.06 -7.55
N ASP A 78 26.56 -6.90 -8.12
CA ASP A 78 27.65 -7.90 -8.02
C ASP A 78 28.13 -8.11 -6.57
N ARG A 79 28.03 -7.06 -5.75
CA ARG A 79 28.38 -7.07 -4.33
C ARG A 79 27.30 -6.33 -3.54
N PRO A 80 26.14 -6.94 -3.32
CA PRO A 80 25.00 -6.26 -2.73
C PRO A 80 25.28 -5.99 -1.24
N ARG A 81 25.02 -4.77 -0.79
CA ARG A 81 25.10 -4.39 0.64
C ARG A 81 23.92 -4.93 1.43
N ALA A 82 22.75 -4.96 0.77
CA ALA A 82 21.48 -5.47 1.24
C ALA A 82 20.54 -5.61 0.02
N ALA A 83 19.35 -6.15 0.24
CA ALA A 83 18.32 -6.27 -0.78
C ALA A 83 17.06 -5.49 -0.39
N LEU A 84 16.38 -4.88 -1.37
CA LEU A 84 15.19 -4.06 -1.15
C LEU A 84 14.03 -4.54 -2.03
N VAL A 85 12.86 -4.72 -1.43
CA VAL A 85 11.60 -4.85 -2.14
C VAL A 85 11.01 -3.45 -2.33
N ILE A 86 10.66 -3.08 -3.56
CA ILE A 86 9.96 -1.83 -3.86
C ILE A 86 8.52 -2.13 -4.26
N ALA A 87 7.58 -1.57 -3.50
CA ALA A 87 6.15 -1.80 -3.59
C ALA A 87 5.40 -0.55 -4.07
N HIS A 88 4.78 -0.63 -5.25
CA HIS A 88 4.10 0.49 -5.91
C HIS A 88 2.73 0.86 -5.32
N GLY A 89 2.22 2.04 -5.69
CA GLY A 89 0.90 2.51 -5.28
C GLY A 89 -0.26 1.89 -6.07
N TYR A 90 -1.49 2.17 -5.63
CA TYR A 90 -2.69 1.69 -6.30
C TYR A 90 -2.79 2.21 -7.74
N ALA A 91 -3.23 1.35 -8.67
CA ALA A 91 -3.38 1.65 -10.10
C ALA A 91 -2.08 2.08 -10.82
N MET A 92 -0.93 1.88 -10.18
CA MET A 92 0.39 1.97 -10.81
C MET A 92 0.84 0.59 -11.33
N GLY A 93 1.95 0.59 -12.06
CA GLY A 93 2.71 -0.63 -12.35
C GLY A 93 4.16 -0.48 -11.90
N ARG A 94 4.89 -1.60 -11.88
CA ARG A 94 6.30 -1.66 -11.49
C ARG A 94 7.18 -0.63 -12.22
N GLY A 95 6.89 -0.34 -13.48
CA GLY A 95 7.62 0.64 -14.30
C GLY A 95 7.68 2.05 -13.73
N GLU A 96 6.69 2.47 -12.95
CA GLU A 96 6.65 3.83 -12.40
C GLU A 96 7.68 4.09 -11.30
N LEU A 97 8.21 3.04 -10.67
CA LEU A 97 9.27 3.15 -9.64
C LEU A 97 10.63 2.68 -10.14
N LEU A 98 10.80 2.51 -11.45
CA LEU A 98 12.05 2.03 -12.03
C LEU A 98 13.23 2.98 -11.77
N ASP A 99 13.00 4.29 -11.82
CA ASP A 99 14.07 5.27 -11.56
C ASP A 99 14.55 5.22 -10.10
N LEU A 100 13.63 5.07 -9.15
CA LEU A 100 13.97 4.83 -7.75
C LEU A 100 14.75 3.52 -7.59
N ALA A 101 14.33 2.45 -8.27
CA ALA A 101 15.01 1.16 -8.23
C ALA A 101 16.44 1.24 -8.80
N ARG A 102 16.64 1.99 -9.90
CA ARG A 102 17.95 2.24 -10.49
C ARG A 102 18.86 3.02 -9.56
N ASP A 103 18.36 4.08 -8.94
CA ASP A 103 19.14 4.89 -8.00
C ASP A 103 19.56 4.09 -6.77
N LEU A 104 18.65 3.29 -6.20
CA LEU A 104 18.97 2.41 -5.08
C LEU A 104 19.97 1.32 -5.49
N ARG A 105 19.84 0.75 -6.70
CA ARG A 105 20.85 -0.16 -7.22
C ARG A 105 22.23 0.50 -7.31
N ALA A 106 22.29 1.75 -7.79
CA ALA A 106 23.54 2.51 -7.88
C ALA A 106 24.18 2.79 -6.49
N LEU A 107 23.38 2.80 -5.42
CA LEU A 107 23.85 2.90 -4.03
C LEU A 107 24.31 1.54 -3.44
N GLY A 108 24.30 0.47 -4.24
CA GLY A 108 24.82 -0.84 -3.89
C GLY A 108 23.79 -1.83 -3.33
N TYR A 109 22.49 -1.55 -3.50
CA TYR A 109 21.41 -2.48 -3.14
C TYR A 109 21.08 -3.41 -4.30
N ALA A 110 20.75 -4.67 -4.01
CA ALA A 110 19.96 -5.47 -4.94
C ALA A 110 18.49 -5.08 -4.80
N VAL A 111 17.75 -4.95 -5.89
CA VAL A 111 16.37 -4.44 -5.84
C VAL A 111 15.42 -5.38 -6.55
N LEU A 112 14.30 -5.71 -5.90
CA LEU A 112 13.16 -6.35 -6.53
C LEU A 112 12.02 -5.34 -6.63
N LEU A 113 11.56 -5.12 -7.87
CA LEU A 113 10.43 -4.26 -8.19
C LEU A 113 9.38 -5.10 -8.93
N PHE A 114 8.15 -5.16 -8.44
CA PHE A 114 7.15 -6.12 -8.94
C PHE A 114 5.77 -5.48 -9.11
N ASP A 115 4.91 -6.11 -9.89
CA ASP A 115 3.51 -5.72 -9.98
C ASP A 115 2.70 -6.43 -8.88
N PHE A 116 1.93 -5.67 -8.09
CA PHE A 116 0.98 -6.26 -7.14
C PHE A 116 -0.05 -7.15 -7.83
N ARG A 117 -0.70 -8.03 -7.06
CA ARG A 117 -1.89 -8.75 -7.53
C ARG A 117 -2.89 -7.80 -8.19
N ALA A 118 -3.56 -8.29 -9.24
CA ALA A 118 -4.48 -7.50 -10.07
C ALA A 118 -3.88 -6.30 -10.83
N HIS A 119 -2.57 -6.04 -10.72
CA HIS A 119 -1.87 -4.97 -11.43
C HIS A 119 -0.90 -5.55 -12.46
N GLY A 120 -0.53 -4.70 -13.42
CA GLY A 120 0.45 -5.04 -14.46
C GLY A 120 0.28 -6.43 -15.06
N ALA A 121 1.38 -7.20 -15.05
CA ALA A 121 1.41 -8.58 -15.55
C ALA A 121 1.00 -9.64 -14.51
N SER A 122 0.89 -9.27 -13.22
CA SER A 122 0.66 -10.21 -12.12
C SER A 122 -0.74 -10.80 -12.12
N GLU A 123 -0.88 -12.04 -11.63
CA GLU A 123 -2.18 -12.70 -11.49
C GLU A 123 -3.09 -12.01 -10.45
N GLY A 124 -4.31 -12.53 -10.30
CA GLY A 124 -5.32 -11.99 -9.39
C GLY A 124 -6.34 -11.08 -10.07
N LEU A 125 -7.57 -11.12 -9.58
CA LEU A 125 -8.70 -10.40 -10.17
C LEU A 125 -9.03 -9.10 -9.45
N ARG A 126 -8.68 -9.02 -8.16
CA ARG A 126 -9.01 -7.87 -7.33
C ARG A 126 -7.86 -7.44 -6.44
N SER A 127 -7.79 -6.13 -6.23
CA SER A 127 -6.98 -5.51 -5.20
C SER A 127 -7.80 -5.32 -3.93
N THR A 128 -7.14 -5.50 -2.80
CA THR A 128 -7.68 -5.21 -1.45
C THR A 128 -7.05 -3.97 -0.84
N ILE A 129 -6.41 -3.15 -1.68
CA ILE A 129 -5.87 -1.83 -1.34
C ILE A 129 -4.78 -1.89 -0.25
N GLY A 130 -4.08 -3.03 -0.10
CA GLY A 130 -2.99 -3.16 0.85
C GLY A 130 -3.12 -4.37 1.77
N TYR A 131 -4.33 -4.92 1.94
CA TYR A 131 -4.57 -6.03 2.86
C TYR A 131 -3.93 -7.34 2.39
N ARG A 132 -4.39 -7.94 1.29
CA ARG A 132 -3.76 -9.13 0.69
C ARG A 132 -2.44 -8.81 -0.01
N GLU A 133 -2.29 -7.57 -0.47
CA GLU A 133 -1.02 -7.10 -1.04
C GLU A 133 0.14 -7.19 -0.04
N ALA A 134 -0.13 -7.22 1.27
CA ALA A 134 0.90 -7.55 2.28
C ALA A 134 1.55 -8.92 2.01
N GLY A 135 0.76 -9.94 1.65
CA GLY A 135 1.25 -11.26 1.28
C GLY A 135 2.11 -11.25 0.01
N ASP A 136 1.87 -10.29 -0.89
CA ASP A 136 2.68 -10.11 -2.11
C ASP A 136 4.07 -9.57 -1.77
N VAL A 137 4.16 -8.57 -0.89
CA VAL A 137 5.44 -8.04 -0.40
C VAL A 137 6.19 -9.10 0.41
N ALA A 138 5.50 -9.90 1.22
CA ALA A 138 6.11 -11.01 1.95
C ALA A 138 6.68 -12.07 1.00
N ALA A 139 5.95 -12.42 -0.06
CA ALA A 139 6.44 -13.34 -1.08
C ALA A 139 7.65 -12.79 -1.85
N ALA A 140 7.66 -11.48 -2.13
CA ALA A 140 8.81 -10.80 -2.74
C ALA A 140 10.05 -10.84 -1.83
N ALA A 141 9.88 -10.65 -0.52
CA ALA A 141 10.97 -10.76 0.45
C ALA A 141 11.53 -12.20 0.52
N ARG A 142 10.66 -13.22 0.50
CA ARG A 142 11.09 -14.64 0.44
C ARG A 142 11.84 -14.95 -0.84
N PHE A 143 11.36 -14.48 -1.98
CA PHE A 143 12.07 -14.63 -3.25
C PHE A 143 13.49 -14.05 -3.18
N LEU A 144 13.66 -12.84 -2.61
CA LEU A 144 15.00 -12.24 -2.42
C LEU A 144 15.87 -13.08 -1.47
N HIS A 145 15.30 -13.60 -0.39
CA HIS A 145 16.02 -14.44 0.57
C HIS A 145 16.54 -15.74 -0.04
N GLU A 146 15.82 -16.30 -1.02
CA GLU A 146 16.19 -17.54 -1.71
C GLU A 146 17.29 -17.33 -2.77
N GLN A 147 17.65 -16.08 -3.12
CA GLN A 147 18.69 -15.82 -4.11
C GLN A 147 20.09 -16.10 -3.53
N PRO A 148 20.89 -17.00 -4.14
CA PRO A 148 22.22 -17.32 -3.63
C PRO A 148 23.16 -16.11 -3.50
N MET A 149 23.05 -15.13 -4.41
CA MET A 149 23.86 -13.90 -4.37
C MET A 149 23.51 -12.97 -3.20
N LEU A 150 22.37 -13.19 -2.55
CA LEU A 150 21.88 -12.43 -1.41
C LEU A 150 22.04 -13.19 -0.09
N ALA A 151 22.75 -14.32 -0.09
CA ALA A 151 22.99 -15.10 1.12
C ALA A 151 23.63 -14.24 2.22
N GLY A 152 22.91 -14.07 3.33
CA GLY A 152 23.35 -13.25 4.48
C GLY A 152 23.09 -11.74 4.32
N CYS A 153 22.50 -11.28 3.22
CA CYS A 153 22.04 -9.90 3.09
C CYS A 153 20.78 -9.66 3.93
N ALA A 154 20.69 -8.49 4.55
CA ALA A 154 19.44 -8.02 5.13
C ALA A 154 18.46 -7.61 4.01
N ILE A 155 17.16 -7.73 4.29
CA ILE A 155 16.09 -7.39 3.35
C ILE A 155 15.27 -6.25 3.93
N GLY A 156 15.10 -5.18 3.16
CA GLY A 156 14.22 -4.06 3.49
C GLY A 156 13.04 -3.94 2.52
N ALA A 157 12.03 -3.18 2.92
CA ALA A 157 10.90 -2.83 2.04
C ALA A 157 10.75 -1.31 1.92
N VAL A 158 10.52 -0.83 0.70
CA VAL A 158 10.12 0.55 0.40
C VAL A 158 8.74 0.51 -0.21
N GLY A 159 7.73 0.98 0.52
CA GLY A 159 6.36 1.02 0.05
C GLY A 159 5.89 2.44 -0.24
N LEU A 160 5.13 2.60 -1.32
CA LEU A 160 4.50 3.87 -1.71
C LEU A 160 2.97 3.74 -1.70
N SER A 161 2.26 4.62 -1.00
CA SER A 161 0.80 4.68 -0.94
C SER A 161 0.16 3.34 -0.53
N MET A 162 -0.52 2.63 -1.44
CA MET A 162 -0.97 1.24 -1.20
C MET A 162 0.18 0.31 -0.79
N GLY A 163 1.32 0.42 -1.48
CA GLY A 163 2.53 -0.35 -1.19
C GLY A 163 3.10 -0.05 0.19
N ALA A 164 2.95 1.17 0.71
CA ALA A 164 3.37 1.55 2.06
C ALA A 164 2.56 0.80 3.13
N VAL A 165 1.26 0.66 2.91
CA VAL A 165 0.36 -0.09 3.81
C VAL A 165 0.59 -1.60 3.68
N ALA A 166 0.78 -2.10 2.45
CA ALA A 166 1.15 -3.50 2.22
C ALA A 166 2.48 -3.85 2.91
N ALA A 167 3.49 -2.97 2.86
CA ALA A 167 4.77 -3.19 3.52
C ALA A 167 4.66 -3.25 5.06
N ILE A 168 3.76 -2.45 5.66
CA ILE A 168 3.44 -2.55 7.10
C ILE A 168 2.88 -3.94 7.41
N GLY A 169 1.85 -4.39 6.69
CA GLY A 169 1.25 -5.71 6.93
C GLY A 169 2.25 -6.84 6.71
N ALA A 170 3.05 -6.75 5.64
CA ALA A 170 4.05 -7.73 5.31
C ALA A 170 5.12 -7.86 6.39
N ALA A 171 5.58 -6.74 6.96
CA ALA A 171 6.56 -6.78 8.02
C ALA A 171 6.02 -7.47 9.28
N VAL A 172 4.73 -7.33 9.61
CA VAL A 172 4.13 -8.07 10.74
C VAL A 172 4.15 -9.58 10.48
N GLU A 173 3.86 -10.02 9.26
CA GLU A 173 3.76 -11.44 8.90
C GLU A 173 5.11 -12.09 8.56
N GLU A 174 6.08 -11.31 8.09
CA GLU A 174 7.33 -11.80 7.52
C GLU A 174 8.56 -11.24 8.29
N PRO A 175 9.17 -12.05 9.17
CA PRO A 175 10.36 -11.68 9.92
C PRO A 175 11.59 -11.38 9.06
N LEU A 176 11.65 -11.88 7.81
CA LEU A 176 12.74 -11.59 6.88
C LEU A 176 12.87 -10.10 6.54
N ILE A 177 11.78 -9.33 6.62
CA ILE A 177 11.79 -7.89 6.39
C ILE A 177 12.34 -7.20 7.63
N ALA A 178 13.57 -6.70 7.55
CA ALA A 178 14.32 -6.14 8.67
C ALA A 178 14.09 -4.63 8.89
N ALA A 179 13.66 -3.89 7.87
CA ALA A 179 13.36 -2.46 7.96
C ALA A 179 12.34 -2.03 6.89
N VAL A 180 11.50 -1.04 7.20
CA VAL A 180 10.43 -0.58 6.27
C VAL A 180 10.41 0.93 6.13
N VAL A 181 10.34 1.40 4.88
CA VAL A 181 10.00 2.77 4.50
C VAL A 181 8.53 2.82 4.10
N VAL A 182 7.78 3.72 4.74
CA VAL A 182 6.34 3.95 4.56
C VAL A 182 6.18 5.34 3.95
N ASP A 183 6.10 5.42 2.62
CA ASP A 183 5.90 6.68 1.90
C ASP A 183 4.41 6.88 1.54
N SER A 184 3.81 7.95 2.04
CA SER A 184 2.45 8.38 1.68
C SER A 184 1.35 7.35 2.05
N GLY A 185 1.55 6.55 3.10
CA GLY A 185 0.60 5.52 3.56
C GLY A 185 -0.60 6.08 4.33
N TYR A 186 -1.76 5.40 4.23
CA TYR A 186 -2.97 5.75 4.98
C TYR A 186 -3.05 4.99 6.32
N ALA A 187 -3.75 5.53 7.32
CA ALA A 187 -3.90 4.88 8.63
C ALA A 187 -5.04 3.84 8.67
N THR A 188 -6.15 4.12 7.99
CA THR A 188 -7.31 3.20 7.88
C THR A 188 -7.92 3.25 6.49
N LEU A 189 -8.59 2.17 6.08
CA LEU A 189 -9.30 2.14 4.79
C LEU A 189 -10.41 3.23 4.72
N GLY A 190 -11.05 3.52 5.86
CA GLY A 190 -12.00 4.61 5.99
C GLY A 190 -11.38 5.99 5.71
N ALA A 191 -10.14 6.23 6.15
CA ALA A 191 -9.45 7.50 5.93
C ALA A 191 -9.14 7.74 4.45
N ILE A 192 -8.61 6.74 3.74
CA ILE A 192 -8.36 6.85 2.29
C ILE A 192 -9.66 6.93 1.49
N ALA A 193 -10.70 6.17 1.86
CA ALA A 193 -12.00 6.25 1.21
C ALA A 193 -12.63 7.65 1.36
N ALA A 194 -12.60 8.23 2.57
CA ALA A 194 -13.08 9.58 2.82
C ALA A 194 -12.27 10.64 2.06
N GLY A 195 -10.94 10.50 2.03
CA GLY A 195 -10.04 11.38 1.28
C GLY A 195 -10.36 11.41 -0.21
N GLY A 196 -10.45 10.22 -0.83
CA GLY A 196 -10.80 10.08 -2.25
C GLY A 196 -12.19 10.61 -2.60
N LEU A 197 -13.20 10.33 -1.77
CA LEU A 197 -14.57 10.84 -1.97
C LEU A 197 -14.64 12.36 -1.93
N ARG A 198 -13.96 12.97 -0.95
CA ARG A 198 -13.93 14.42 -0.81
C ARG A 198 -13.15 15.08 -1.95
N LEU A 199 -11.99 14.53 -2.31
CA LEU A 199 -11.09 15.12 -3.30
C LEU A 199 -11.63 15.00 -4.72
N LEU A 200 -12.15 13.83 -5.09
CA LEU A 200 -12.52 13.54 -6.49
C LEU A 200 -13.99 13.81 -6.79
N PHE A 201 -14.88 13.66 -5.79
CA PHE A 201 -16.32 13.73 -5.99
C PHE A 201 -17.02 14.81 -5.16
N HIS A 202 -16.29 15.50 -4.27
CA HIS A 202 -16.85 16.48 -3.33
C HIS A 202 -17.97 15.90 -2.44
N LEU A 203 -17.93 14.59 -2.20
CA LEU A 203 -18.93 13.88 -1.40
C LEU A 203 -18.49 13.75 0.07
N PRO A 204 -19.45 13.75 1.01
CA PRO A 204 -19.15 13.45 2.41
C PRO A 204 -18.76 11.97 2.58
N ALA A 205 -18.00 11.68 3.64
CA ALA A 205 -17.61 10.31 3.96
C ALA A 205 -18.83 9.43 4.30
N PHE A 206 -19.81 9.95 5.05
CA PHE A 206 -21.06 9.23 5.31
C PHE A 206 -22.14 9.64 4.30
N PRO A 207 -22.89 8.69 3.70
CA PRO A 207 -22.84 7.23 3.92
C PRO A 207 -21.88 6.49 2.98
N PHE A 208 -21.21 7.19 2.06
CA PHE A 208 -20.49 6.59 0.94
C PHE A 208 -19.30 5.71 1.34
N ALA A 209 -18.39 6.17 2.20
CA ALA A 209 -17.19 5.41 2.58
C ALA A 209 -17.53 4.07 3.24
N PRO A 210 -18.42 3.99 4.25
CA PRO A 210 -18.87 2.70 4.78
C PRO A 210 -19.47 1.78 3.71
N LEU A 211 -20.30 2.30 2.80
CA LEU A 211 -20.92 1.50 1.74
C LEU A 211 -19.88 0.98 0.73
N VAL A 212 -18.94 1.83 0.29
CA VAL A 212 -17.84 1.45 -0.61
C VAL A 212 -17.01 0.33 0.03
N ILE A 213 -16.67 0.46 1.32
CA ILE A 213 -15.94 -0.59 2.05
C ILE A 213 -16.76 -1.87 2.10
N ARG A 214 -18.03 -1.81 2.49
CA ARG A 214 -18.91 -2.99 2.58
C ARG A 214 -19.08 -3.71 1.25
N PHE A 215 -19.25 -2.98 0.14
CA PHE A 215 -19.29 -3.58 -1.19
C PHE A 215 -17.92 -4.14 -1.59
N GLY A 216 -16.82 -3.47 -1.23
CA GLY A 216 -15.46 -3.97 -1.44
C GLY A 216 -15.21 -5.30 -0.72
N GLU A 217 -15.62 -5.41 0.54
CA GLU A 217 -15.56 -6.64 1.33
C GLU A 217 -16.37 -7.77 0.67
N ALA A 218 -17.57 -7.47 0.18
CA ALA A 218 -18.38 -8.46 -0.53
C ALA A 218 -17.75 -8.93 -1.85
N LEU A 219 -17.10 -8.04 -2.59
CA LEU A 219 -16.45 -8.34 -3.87
C LEU A 219 -15.14 -9.11 -3.71
N THR A 220 -14.40 -8.86 -2.63
CA THR A 220 -13.08 -9.46 -2.35
C THR A 220 -13.17 -10.71 -1.49
N GLY A 221 -14.23 -10.84 -0.69
CA GLY A 221 -14.39 -11.90 0.30
C GLY A 221 -13.63 -11.65 1.60
N ASP A 222 -13.00 -10.48 1.76
CA ASP A 222 -12.18 -10.13 2.92
C ASP A 222 -12.84 -9.05 3.77
N LYS A 223 -12.50 -9.02 5.06
CA LYS A 223 -12.93 -7.96 5.99
C LYS A 223 -11.94 -6.80 6.01
N ILE A 224 -11.69 -6.20 4.85
CA ILE A 224 -10.68 -5.13 4.66
C ILE A 224 -10.94 -3.86 5.48
N GLY A 225 -12.17 -3.67 6.01
CA GLY A 225 -12.50 -2.55 6.88
C GLY A 225 -12.30 -2.82 8.38
N ALA A 226 -12.04 -4.07 8.77
CA ALA A 226 -12.03 -4.47 10.19
C ALA A 226 -10.74 -4.09 10.94
N ALA A 227 -9.60 -4.05 10.25
CA ALA A 227 -8.32 -3.62 10.80
C ALA A 227 -7.54 -2.84 9.74
N GLY A 228 -6.90 -1.75 10.15
CA GLY A 228 -6.05 -0.93 9.30
C GLY A 228 -4.56 -1.08 9.65
N PRO A 229 -3.66 -0.51 8.84
CA PRO A 229 -2.24 -0.43 9.19
C PRO A 229 -1.97 0.25 10.54
N ILE A 230 -2.85 1.14 11.01
CA ILE A 230 -2.73 1.73 12.35
C ILE A 230 -2.77 0.70 13.49
N ASP A 231 -3.48 -0.41 13.30
CA ASP A 231 -3.61 -1.49 14.28
C ASP A 231 -2.43 -2.48 14.22
N LEU A 232 -1.64 -2.43 13.14
CA LEU A 232 -0.55 -3.34 12.83
C LEU A 232 0.83 -2.73 13.11
N VAL A 233 1.01 -1.45 12.81
CA VAL A 233 2.32 -0.79 12.76
C VAL A 233 3.12 -0.89 14.07
N GLY A 234 2.45 -0.90 15.23
CA GLY A 234 3.10 -1.05 16.54
C GLY A 234 3.75 -2.42 16.75
N GLN A 235 3.32 -3.45 16.02
CA GLN A 235 3.81 -4.83 16.14
C GLN A 235 5.15 -5.07 15.41
N ILE A 236 5.60 -4.10 14.61
CA ILE A 236 6.83 -4.24 13.82
C ILE A 236 8.09 -4.09 14.69
N ALA A 237 8.00 -3.31 15.77
CA ALA A 237 9.09 -3.10 16.70
C ALA A 237 9.66 -4.44 17.20
N PRO A 238 11.00 -4.56 17.33
CA PRO A 238 12.00 -3.50 17.31
C PRO A 238 12.60 -3.21 15.91
N ARG A 239 11.96 -3.62 14.81
CA ARG A 239 12.48 -3.35 13.46
C ARG A 239 12.25 -1.89 13.05
N PRO A 240 13.26 -1.21 12.46
CA PRO A 240 13.16 0.21 12.15
C PRO A 240 12.08 0.58 11.13
N LEU A 241 11.44 1.73 11.35
CA LEU A 241 10.46 2.33 10.45
C LEU A 241 10.84 3.76 10.06
N LEU A 242 10.79 4.09 8.77
CA LEU A 242 10.87 5.46 8.27
C LEU A 242 9.56 5.84 7.58
N PHE A 243 8.88 6.84 8.13
CA PHE A 243 7.69 7.43 7.52
C PHE A 243 8.09 8.64 6.67
N ILE A 244 7.61 8.69 5.43
CA ILE A 244 7.80 9.83 4.52
C ILE A 244 6.42 10.30 4.09
N HIS A 245 6.16 11.62 4.16
CA HIS A 245 4.84 12.13 3.76
C HIS A 245 4.93 13.55 3.22
N GLY A 246 4.19 13.85 2.16
CA GLY A 246 4.05 15.20 1.62
C GLY A 246 3.22 16.11 2.52
N ALA A 247 3.70 17.32 2.81
CA ALA A 247 3.03 18.26 3.70
C ALA A 247 1.64 18.70 3.21
N VAL A 248 1.43 18.69 1.88
CA VAL A 248 0.19 19.15 1.22
C VAL A 248 -0.54 18.01 0.50
N ASP A 249 -0.32 16.76 0.91
CA ASP A 249 -1.06 15.61 0.41
C ASP A 249 -2.57 15.75 0.69
N ARG A 250 -3.35 15.89 -0.39
CA ARG A 250 -4.82 16.04 -0.34
C ARG A 250 -5.56 14.72 -0.44
N LEU A 251 -4.90 13.65 -0.92
CA LEU A 251 -5.51 12.33 -1.04
C LEU A 251 -5.44 11.60 0.30
N ILE A 252 -4.25 11.58 0.90
CA ILE A 252 -3.98 11.05 2.23
C ILE A 252 -3.45 12.21 3.08
N PRO A 253 -4.32 12.89 3.85
CA PRO A 253 -3.88 14.00 4.68
C PRO A 253 -2.75 13.59 5.64
N LEU A 254 -1.80 14.51 5.87
CA LEU A 254 -0.63 14.35 6.76
C LEU A 254 -0.95 13.76 8.15
N ALA A 255 -2.17 13.95 8.64
CA ALA A 255 -2.65 13.35 9.88
C ALA A 255 -2.50 11.81 9.89
N ASN A 256 -2.58 11.13 8.74
CA ASN A 256 -2.38 9.70 8.64
C ASN A 256 -0.95 9.28 8.98
N ALA A 257 0.06 9.90 8.37
CA ALA A 257 1.45 9.61 8.69
C ALA A 257 1.79 9.93 10.14
N ARG A 258 1.25 11.05 10.69
CA ARG A 258 1.42 11.37 12.11
C ARG A 258 0.79 10.31 13.01
N ALA A 259 -0.39 9.81 12.68
CA ALA A 259 -1.07 8.76 13.43
C ALA A 259 -0.29 7.43 13.37
N LEU A 260 0.12 7.00 12.18
CA LEU A 260 0.93 5.80 11.99
C LEU A 260 2.26 5.88 12.75
N HIS A 261 2.98 7.00 12.63
CA HIS A 261 4.21 7.23 13.38
C HIS A 261 3.97 7.24 14.89
N ALA A 262 2.88 7.84 15.38
CA ALA A 262 2.55 7.83 16.80
C ALA A 262 2.28 6.39 17.32
N ALA A 263 1.57 5.57 16.54
CA ALA A 263 1.23 4.19 16.90
C ALA A 263 2.39 3.19 16.74
N ALA A 264 3.40 3.49 15.92
CA ALA A 264 4.58 2.67 15.75
C ALA A 264 5.42 2.57 17.04
N GLY A 265 6.09 1.44 17.26
CA GLY A 265 7.14 1.33 18.28
C GLY A 265 8.48 1.89 17.80
N GLU A 266 9.45 1.98 18.69
CA GLU A 266 10.83 2.37 18.35
C GLU A 266 11.63 1.19 17.77
N PRO A 267 12.66 1.45 16.92
CA PRO A 267 13.08 2.76 16.42
C PRO A 267 12.24 3.24 15.24
N LYS A 268 11.85 4.52 15.26
CA LYS A 268 11.07 5.14 14.17
C LYS A 268 11.51 6.56 13.85
N ALA A 269 11.30 6.96 12.60
CA ALA A 269 11.55 8.33 12.13
C ALA A 269 10.41 8.82 11.24
N LEU A 270 10.16 10.13 11.24
CA LEU A 270 9.19 10.78 10.36
C LEU A 270 9.85 11.94 9.61
N TRP A 271 9.76 11.91 8.29
CA TRP A 271 10.15 13.00 7.42
C TRP A 271 8.93 13.57 6.69
N ILE A 272 8.67 14.86 6.93
CA ILE A 272 7.60 15.60 6.26
C ILE A 272 8.26 16.44 5.16
N VAL A 273 7.85 16.22 3.91
CA VAL A 273 8.42 16.92 2.76
C VAL A 273 7.59 18.17 2.48
N PRO A 274 8.16 19.38 2.61
CA PRO A 274 7.43 20.63 2.38
C PRO A 274 6.91 20.70 0.94
N ASP A 275 5.79 21.39 0.74
CA ASP A 275 5.18 21.68 -0.57
C ASP A 275 4.99 20.47 -1.50
N THR A 276 4.96 19.27 -0.92
CA THR A 276 4.89 18.01 -1.64
C THR A 276 3.51 17.38 -1.48
N GLY A 277 2.93 16.95 -2.60
CA GLY A 277 1.66 16.24 -2.66
C GLY A 277 1.81 14.73 -2.46
N HIS A 278 0.74 13.99 -2.79
CA HIS A 278 0.69 12.54 -2.64
C HIS A 278 1.80 11.85 -3.44
N ALA A 279 2.55 10.93 -2.80
CA ALA A 279 3.51 10.04 -3.46
C ALA A 279 4.55 10.74 -4.35
N SER A 280 4.86 12.01 -4.06
CA SER A 280 5.70 12.87 -4.91
C SER A 280 7.07 13.19 -4.29
N ALA A 281 7.37 12.65 -3.11
CA ALA A 281 8.58 12.96 -2.34
C ALA A 281 9.87 12.66 -3.13
N PHE A 282 9.93 11.50 -3.79
CA PHE A 282 11.07 11.13 -4.65
C PHE A 282 11.28 12.12 -5.80
N HIS A 283 10.21 12.52 -6.49
CA HIS A 283 10.33 13.44 -7.62
C HIS A 283 10.62 14.88 -7.20
N HIS A 284 10.05 15.34 -6.08
CA HIS A 284 10.25 16.71 -5.59
C HIS A 284 11.64 16.89 -4.97
N ALA A 285 12.12 15.90 -4.19
CA ALA A 285 13.32 16.01 -3.37
C ALA A 285 14.27 14.82 -3.56
N ARG A 286 14.50 14.40 -4.82
CA ARG A 286 15.23 13.16 -5.20
C ARG A 286 16.51 12.91 -4.41
N ASP A 287 17.43 13.88 -4.38
CA ASP A 287 18.72 13.69 -3.72
C ASP A 287 18.58 13.50 -2.20
N GLU A 288 17.69 14.27 -1.56
CA GLU A 288 17.43 14.13 -0.12
C GLU A 288 16.68 12.82 0.19
N TYR A 289 15.76 12.41 -0.70
CA TYR A 289 15.06 11.15 -0.61
C TYR A 289 16.04 9.97 -0.59
N LEU A 290 16.93 9.93 -1.58
CA LEU A 290 17.95 8.88 -1.69
C LEU A 290 18.93 8.89 -0.51
N ARG A 291 19.39 10.06 -0.07
CA ARG A 291 20.25 10.17 1.12
C ARG A 291 19.58 9.62 2.37
N ARG A 292 18.30 9.94 2.59
CA ARG A 292 17.55 9.47 3.76
C ARG A 292 17.29 7.98 3.73
N LEU A 293 16.95 7.43 2.56
CA LEU A 293 16.78 5.98 2.39
C LEU A 293 18.09 5.24 2.64
N ASP A 294 19.20 5.69 2.04
CA ASP A 294 20.49 5.02 2.22
C ASP A 294 20.97 5.10 3.66
N HIS A 295 20.85 6.25 4.32
CA HIS A 295 21.19 6.41 5.72
C HIS A 295 20.33 5.49 6.62
N PHE A 296 19.01 5.48 6.41
CA PHE A 296 18.08 4.65 7.17
C PHE A 296 18.40 3.16 7.05
N PHE A 297 18.58 2.65 5.83
CA PHE A 297 18.89 1.23 5.62
C PHE A 297 20.30 0.87 6.09
N SER A 298 21.29 1.74 5.90
CA SER A 298 22.65 1.52 6.40
C SER A 298 22.66 1.36 7.91
N ASP A 299 21.96 2.24 8.63
CA ASP A 299 21.86 2.20 10.10
C ASP A 299 21.07 0.97 10.57
N ALA A 300 19.94 0.67 9.90
CA ALA A 300 19.10 -0.47 10.22
C ALA A 300 19.84 -1.82 10.05
N PHE A 301 20.69 -1.94 9.04
CA PHE A 301 21.39 -3.19 8.72
C PHE A 301 22.78 -3.30 9.36
N ALA A 302 23.35 -2.20 9.88
CA ALA A 302 24.68 -2.20 10.49
C ALA A 302 24.87 -3.24 11.62
N PRO A 303 23.90 -3.47 12.54
CA PRO A 303 24.04 -4.52 13.55
C PRO A 303 24.09 -5.92 12.92
N MET A 304 23.27 -6.18 11.91
CA MET A 304 23.16 -7.49 11.26
C MET A 304 24.41 -7.84 10.46
N LEU A 305 25.07 -6.85 9.87
CA LEU A 305 26.34 -7.01 9.15
C LEU A 305 27.53 -7.22 10.11
N ARG A 306 27.47 -6.69 11.34
CA ARG A 306 28.51 -6.86 12.37
C ARG A 306 28.45 -8.21 13.07
N GLU A 307 27.27 -8.78 13.23
CA GLU A 307 27.08 -10.06 13.94
C GLU A 307 27.40 -11.30 13.11
N GLY A 308 27.57 -11.18 11.78
CA GLY A 308 28.07 -12.27 10.94
C GLY A 308 27.18 -13.52 10.93
N LYS A 309 26.19 -13.54 10.03
CA LYS A 309 25.18 -14.60 9.82
C LYS A 309 24.11 -14.68 10.93
N PRO A 310 22.81 -14.74 10.58
CA PRO A 310 21.78 -14.98 11.59
C PRO A 310 21.92 -16.40 12.14
N THR A 311 22.29 -16.50 13.41
CA THR A 311 22.15 -17.70 14.20
C THR A 311 20.66 -18.02 14.29
N THR A 312 20.21 -19.01 13.54
CA THR A 312 18.89 -19.66 13.71
C THR A 312 18.84 -20.34 15.08
N ALA A 313 18.69 -19.58 16.16
CA ALA A 313 18.47 -20.11 17.50
C ALA A 313 18.06 -18.99 18.47
N ARG A 314 16.80 -18.54 18.40
CA ARG A 314 16.08 -17.96 19.55
C ARG A 314 14.57 -17.77 19.29
N VAL A 315 13.91 -18.81 18.77
CA VAL A 315 12.44 -18.96 18.91
C VAL A 315 12.15 -20.40 19.30
N ALA A 316 12.59 -20.78 20.50
CA ALA A 316 12.16 -21.98 21.18
C ALA A 316 12.47 -21.82 22.68
N GLN A 317 11.80 -20.87 23.33
CA GLN A 317 11.50 -20.87 24.77
C GLN A 317 10.72 -19.61 25.15
N ALA A 318 9.42 -19.63 24.87
CA ALA A 318 8.41 -19.00 25.71
C ALA A 318 7.02 -19.46 25.24
N ARG A 319 6.49 -20.44 25.96
CA ARG A 319 5.14 -21.05 25.92
C ARG A 319 4.98 -22.29 25.06
#